data_AF-A0ABD4KY49-F1
#
_entry.id   AF-A0ABD4KY49-F1
#
_cell.length_a   1.000
_cell.length_b   1.000
_cell.length_c   1.000
_cell.angle_alpha   90.00
_cell.angle_beta   90.00
_cell.angle_gamma   90.00
#
_symmetry.space_group_name_H-M   'P 1'
#
loop_
_entity.id
_entity.type
_entity.pdbx_description
1 polymer ?
#
loop_
_entity_poly.entity_id
_entity_poly.type
_entity_poly.pdbx_seq_one_letter_code
_entity_poly.pdbx_strand_id
1 'polypeptide(L)'
;MTPQQSELLAGIQALAIAAHEQTGAHAWHSVRAGHGGALFSDVRVIEPRTLEDLHATTVAVGPDGWDMPTGTDSKERTLAQQRDELAQWIASNRKQEDAA
;
A
#
# COMPACT_ATOMS: atom_id res chain seq x y z
N MET A 1 4.21 -7.99 -16.40
CA MET A 1 4.51 -6.80 -15.59
C MET A 1 5.04 -5.74 -16.54
N THR A 2 4.37 -4.60 -16.61
CA THR A 2 4.80 -3.47 -17.42
C THR A 2 5.77 -2.58 -16.62
N PRO A 3 6.58 -1.73 -17.27
CA PRO A 3 7.44 -0.77 -16.57
C PRO A 3 6.65 0.14 -15.62
N GLN A 4 5.48 0.62 -16.05
CA GLN A 4 4.60 1.46 -15.23
C GLN A 4 4.12 0.75 -13.95
N GLN A 5 3.75 -0.53 -14.05
CA GLN A 5 3.38 -1.32 -12.86
C GLN A 5 4.58 -1.47 -11.91
N SER A 6 5.77 -1.72 -12.43
CA SER A 6 6.99 -1.80 -11.62
C SER A 6 7.32 -0.48 -10.91
N GLU A 7 7.17 0.66 -11.59
CA GLU A 7 7.35 1.98 -10.99
C GLU A 7 6.32 2.26 -9.88
N LEU A 8 5.05 1.90 -10.09
CA LEU A 8 4.01 2.04 -9.08
C LEU A 8 4.31 1.20 -7.83
N LEU A 9 4.69 -0.08 -8.00
CA LEU A 9 5.06 -0.97 -6.90
C LEU A 9 6.28 -0.43 -6.12
N ALA A 10 7.28 0.10 -6.83
CA ALA A 10 8.43 0.73 -6.20
C ALA A 10 8.03 1.99 -5.41
N GLY A 11 7.12 2.81 -5.95
CA GLY A 11 6.58 3.97 -5.26
C GLY A 11 5.81 3.61 -3.98
N ILE A 12 4.99 2.55 -4.02
CA ILE A 12 4.28 2.04 -2.84
C ILE A 12 5.28 1.54 -1.79
N GLN A 13 6.33 0.82 -2.21
CA GLN A 13 7.39 0.37 -1.30
C GLN A 13 8.09 1.55 -0.61
N ALA A 14 8.42 2.61 -1.36
CA ALA A 14 9.05 3.80 -0.81
C ALA A 14 8.15 4.50 0.22
N LEU A 15 6.85 4.59 -0.04
CA LEU A 15 5.88 5.14 0.91
C LEU A 15 5.77 4.28 2.17
N ALA A 16 5.73 2.95 2.04
CA ALA A 16 5.66 2.04 3.19
C ALA A 16 6.90 2.20 4.11
N ILE A 17 8.10 2.36 3.53
CA ILE A 17 9.31 2.63 4.29
C ILE A 17 9.20 3.98 5.03
N ALA A 18 8.76 5.03 4.34
CA ALA A 18 8.65 6.38 4.90
C ALA A 18 7.52 6.53 5.95
N ALA A 19 6.52 5.64 5.94
CA ALA A 19 5.38 5.71 6.84
C ALA A 19 5.80 5.65 8.31
N HIS A 20 6.76 4.78 8.66
CA HIS A 20 7.23 4.64 10.04
C HIS A 20 7.83 5.94 10.58
N GLU A 21 8.69 6.57 9.80
CA GLU A 21 9.33 7.83 10.16
C GLU A 21 8.28 8.93 10.38
N GLN A 22 7.33 9.04 9.45
CA GLN A 22 6.33 10.12 9.44
C GLN A 22 5.18 9.94 10.44
N THR A 23 4.69 8.72 10.67
CA THR A 23 3.48 8.48 11.48
C THR A 23 3.76 7.69 12.75
N GLY A 24 4.88 6.97 12.83
CA GLY A 24 5.19 6.04 13.92
C GLY A 24 4.50 4.69 13.81
N ALA A 25 3.60 4.49 12.84
CA ALA A 25 2.98 3.20 12.57
C ALA A 25 3.90 2.28 11.74
N HIS A 26 3.64 0.97 11.76
CA HIS A 26 4.39 0.02 10.93
C HIS A 26 3.64 -0.23 9.64
N ALA A 27 4.11 0.33 8.52
CA ALA A 27 3.60 -0.03 7.21
C ALA A 27 4.46 -1.12 6.57
N TRP A 28 3.81 -2.09 5.95
CA TRP A 28 4.47 -3.09 5.12
C TRP A 28 3.77 -3.21 3.78
N HIS A 29 4.60 -3.45 2.76
CA HIS A 29 4.18 -3.71 1.40
C HIS A 29 4.75 -5.06 0.98
N SER A 30 3.90 -5.91 0.42
CA SER A 30 4.26 -7.25 -0.04
C SER A 30 3.74 -7.46 -1.44
N VAL A 31 4.62 -7.92 -2.33
CA VAL A 31 4.25 -8.41 -3.65
C VAL A 31 4.38 -9.91 -3.66
N ARG A 32 3.26 -10.62 -3.79
CA ARG A 32 3.22 -12.10 -3.78
C ARG A 32 2.59 -12.66 -5.04
N ALA A 33 2.93 -13.91 -5.36
CA ALA A 33 2.26 -14.62 -6.44
C ALA A 33 0.78 -14.86 -6.11
N GLY A 34 -0.09 -14.56 -7.06
CA GLY A 34 -1.51 -14.87 -7.03
C GLY A 34 -1.87 -16.07 -7.91
N HIS A 35 -3.16 -16.38 -7.98
CA HIS A 35 -3.66 -17.41 -8.91
C HIS A 35 -3.70 -16.86 -10.35
N GLY A 36 -3.57 -17.75 -11.33
CA GLY A 36 -3.73 -17.39 -12.75
C GLY A 36 -2.60 -16.53 -13.32
N GLY A 37 -1.42 -16.51 -12.70
CA GLY A 37 -0.27 -15.73 -13.16
C GLY A 37 -0.31 -14.24 -12.82
N ALA A 38 -1.31 -13.80 -12.06
CA ALA A 38 -1.34 -12.47 -11.46
C ALA A 38 -0.38 -12.39 -10.26
N LEU A 39 0.02 -11.17 -9.91
CA LEU A 39 0.64 -10.85 -8.62
C LEU A 39 -0.39 -10.14 -7.74
N PHE A 40 -0.19 -10.16 -6.43
CA PHE A 40 -0.93 -9.34 -5.48
C PHE A 40 0.00 -8.34 -4.83
N SER A 41 -0.41 -7.07 -4.82
CA SER A 41 0.19 -5.96 -4.09
C SER A 41 -0.62 -5.73 -2.82
N ASP A 42 -0.11 -6.21 -1.69
CA ASP A 42 -0.71 -6.04 -0.37
C ASP A 42 0.00 -4.90 0.36
N VAL A 43 -0.77 -3.95 0.89
CA VAL A 43 -0.29 -2.92 1.81
C VAL A 43 -1.06 -3.06 3.11
N ARG A 44 -0.37 -3.11 4.24
CA ARG A 44 -1.02 -2.92 5.54
C ARG A 44 -0.22 -1.96 6.41
N VAL A 45 -0.94 -1.18 7.19
CA VAL A 45 -0.41 -0.30 8.22
C VAL A 45 -0.96 -0.75 9.55
N ILE A 46 -0.05 -1.11 10.45
CA ILE A 46 -0.36 -1.73 11.74
C ILE A 46 0.05 -0.77 12.85
N GLU A 47 -0.83 -0.61 13.84
CA GLU A 47 -0.47 0.07 15.08
C GLU A 47 0.49 -0.82 15.90
N PRO A 48 1.72 -0.36 16.22
CA PRO A 48 2.73 -1.23 16.83
C PRO A 48 2.36 -1.76 18.23
N ARG A 49 1.45 -1.08 18.93
CA ARG A 49 1.05 -1.42 20.31
C ARG A 49 -0.09 -2.42 20.37
N THR A 50 -1.10 -2.23 19.52
CA THR A 50 -2.34 -3.00 19.52
C THR A 50 -2.32 -4.11 18.47
N LEU A 51 -1.41 -4.03 17.49
CA LEU A 51 -1.35 -4.89 16.31
C LEU A 51 -2.62 -4.81 15.43
N GLU A 52 -3.42 -3.76 15.60
CA GLU A 52 -4.61 -3.52 14.79
C GLU A 52 -4.24 -2.96 13.41
N ASP A 53 -5.00 -3.36 12.39
CA ASP A 53 -4.88 -2.82 11.04
C ASP A 53 -5.54 -1.44 10.97
N LEU A 54 -4.71 -0.40 10.84
CA LEU A 54 -5.14 0.99 10.64
C LEU A 54 -5.47 1.29 9.18
N HIS A 55 -4.85 0.55 8.26
CA HIS A 55 -5.07 0.63 6.83
C HIS A 55 -4.68 -0.71 6.20
N ALA A 56 -5.48 -1.25 5.29
CA ALA A 56 -5.16 -2.46 4.55
C ALA A 56 -5.77 -2.39 3.15
N THR A 57 -4.99 -2.74 2.12
CA THR A 57 -5.44 -2.81 0.73
C THR A 57 -4.75 -3.96 0.00
N THR A 58 -5.45 -4.56 -0.97
CA THR A 58 -4.90 -5.59 -1.86
C THR A 58 -5.32 -5.35 -3.30
N VAL A 59 -4.35 -5.25 -4.21
CA VAL A 59 -4.57 -5.08 -5.65
C VAL A 59 -3.99 -6.27 -6.41
N ALA A 60 -4.76 -6.87 -7.31
CA ALA A 60 -4.26 -7.84 -8.28
C ALA A 60 -3.62 -7.14 -9.46
N VAL A 61 -2.47 -7.65 -9.90
CA VAL A 61 -1.63 -7.07 -10.94
C VAL A 61 -1.42 -8.11 -12.03
N GLY A 62 -1.99 -7.84 -13.21
CA GLY A 62 -1.88 -8.67 -14.39
C GLY A 62 -0.57 -8.47 -15.15
N PRO A 63 -0.14 -9.47 -15.95
CA PRO A 63 1.08 -9.38 -16.74
C PRO A 63 1.00 -8.35 -17.88
N ASP A 64 -0.20 -8.05 -18.36
CA ASP A 64 -0.59 -7.24 -19.52
C ASP A 64 -0.99 -5.80 -19.15
N GLY A 65 -0.71 -5.36 -17.92
CA GLY A 65 -0.88 -3.97 -17.51
C GLY A 65 -2.18 -3.67 -16.78
N TRP A 66 -3.12 -4.61 -16.68
CA TRP A 66 -4.28 -4.42 -15.81
C TRP A 66 -3.89 -4.53 -14.34
N ASP A 67 -4.60 -3.77 -13.52
CA ASP A 67 -4.62 -3.89 -12.08
C ASP A 67 -6.06 -3.69 -11.58
N MET A 68 -6.48 -4.53 -10.64
CA MET A 68 -7.87 -4.50 -10.17
C MET A 68 -7.99 -4.92 -8.70
N PRO A 69 -9.08 -4.51 -8.03
CA PRO A 69 -9.30 -4.84 -6.64
C PRO A 69 -9.51 -6.35 -6.47
N THR A 70 -9.17 -6.87 -5.29
CA THR A 70 -9.43 -8.27 -4.94
C THR A 70 -10.45 -8.35 -3.81
N GLY A 71 -11.28 -9.40 -3.81
CA GLY A 71 -12.50 -9.51 -3.01
C GLY A 71 -12.33 -9.53 -1.48
N THR A 72 -11.13 -9.32 -0.95
CA THR A 72 -10.88 -9.13 0.50
C THR A 72 -11.04 -7.68 0.96
N ASP A 73 -10.97 -6.69 0.06
CA ASP A 73 -11.31 -5.29 0.33
C ASP A 73 -12.45 -4.90 -0.63
N SER A 74 -13.57 -4.40 -0.08
CA SER A 74 -14.75 -4.00 -0.86
C SER A 74 -14.54 -2.70 -1.64
N LYS A 75 -13.37 -2.08 -1.50
CA LYS A 75 -13.06 -0.81 -2.15
C LYS A 75 -12.38 -1.06 -3.49
N GLU A 76 -12.99 -0.56 -4.55
CA GLU A 76 -12.45 -0.70 -5.90
C GLU A 76 -11.20 0.17 -6.10
N ARG A 77 -10.01 -0.45 -6.17
CA ARG A 77 -8.72 0.24 -6.23
C ARG A 77 -7.73 -0.38 -7.22
N THR A 78 -7.09 0.46 -8.03
CA THR A 78 -5.89 0.19 -8.84
C THR A 78 -4.61 0.41 -8.03
N LEU A 79 -3.43 0.07 -8.56
CA LEU A 79 -2.13 0.35 -7.96
C LEU A 79 -1.90 1.85 -7.78
N ALA A 80 -2.34 2.65 -8.75
CA ALA A 80 -2.25 4.11 -8.64
C ALA A 80 -3.08 4.62 -7.45
N GLN A 81 -4.30 4.12 -7.30
CA GLN A 81 -5.17 4.46 -6.16
C GLN A 81 -4.60 3.94 -4.84
N GLN A 82 -4.05 2.72 -4.81
CA GLN A 82 -3.37 2.17 -3.63
C GLN A 82 -2.19 3.04 -3.17
N ARG A 83 -1.36 3.51 -4.11
CA ARG A 83 -0.28 4.45 -3.82
C ARG A 83 -0.79 5.76 -3.24
N ASP A 84 -1.76 6.38 -3.92
CA ASP A 84 -2.27 7.71 -3.54
C ASP A 84 -2.97 7.66 -2.18
N GLU A 85 -3.67 6.58 -1.87
CA GLU A 85 -4.29 6.38 -0.57
C GLU A 85 -3.30 6.14 0.55
N LEU A 86 -2.23 5.37 0.33
CA LEU A 86 -1.18 5.23 1.32
C LEU A 86 -0.52 6.59 1.58
N ALA A 87 -0.26 7.38 0.54
CA ALA A 87 0.26 8.73 0.69
C ALA A 87 -0.69 9.64 1.47
N GLN A 88 -2.00 9.58 1.19
CA GLN A 88 -3.01 10.35 1.90
C GLN A 88 -3.15 9.91 3.36
N TRP A 89 -3.08 8.61 3.63
CA TRP A 89 -3.11 8.07 4.98
C TRP A 89 -1.89 8.56 5.77
N ILE A 90 -0.69 8.49 5.19
CA ILE A 90 0.53 9.01 5.81
C ILE A 90 0.37 10.51 6.11
N ALA A 91 -0.09 11.30 5.14
CA ALA A 91 -0.28 12.74 5.31
C ALA A 91 -1.27 13.07 6.44
N SER A 92 -2.36 12.32 6.56
CA SER A 92 -3.40 12.52 7.58
C SER A 92 -2.97 12.08 8.98
N ASN A 93 -1.96 11.21 9.07
CA ASN A 93 -1.48 10.62 10.33
C ASN A 93 -0.04 11.00 10.65
N ARG A 94 0.51 12.04 10.00
CA ARG A 94 1.84 12.54 10.35
C ARG A 94 1.84 12.91 11.82
N LYS A 95 2.92 12.54 12.51
CA LYS A 95 3.24 13.08 13.83
C LYS A 95 3.13 14.59 13.70
N GLN A 96 2.34 15.22 14.56
CA GLN A 96 2.47 16.66 14.73
C GLN A 96 3.93 16.86 15.16
N GLU A 97 4.73 17.51 14.32
CA GLU A 97 5.96 18.11 14.84
C GLU A 97 5.47 19.04 15.93
N ASP A 98 5.75 18.69 17.18
CA ASP A 98 5.62 19.63 18.29
C ASP A 98 6.40 20.86 17.83
N ALA A 99 5.67 21.92 17.50
CA ALA A 99 6.23 23.23 17.23
C ALA A 99 6.83 23.73 18.56
N ALA A 100 8.06 23.30 18.82
CA ALA A 100 8.90 23.71 19.94
C ALA A 100 9.78 24.91 19.53
#